data_AF-A0A831LHV7-F1
#
_entry.id   AF-A0A831LHV7-F1
#
_cell.length_a   1.000
_cell.length_b   1.000
_cell.length_c   1.000
_cell.angle_alpha   90.00
_cell.angle_beta   90.00
_cell.angle_gamma   90.00
#
_symmetry.space_group_name_H-M   'P 1'
#
loop_
_entity.id
_entity.type
_entity.pdbx_description
1 polymer ?
#
loop_
_entity_poly.entity_id
_entity_poly.type
_entity_poly.pdbx_seq_one_letter_code
_entity_poly.pdbx_strand_id
1 'polypeptide(L)'
;SVTVKKDLFGMETWGKAVARVKGEIHADFLPVTSDRSGFIIDSGEYQEFLKVMEKIVGVIGKALGKEADRSEQRKSSRAVNEALQRIHSALARNPDLSPFGPVSYGEPGDGGGSAATRAPEPKRNDAGVAVGAGAEGTGTKAPPAKPKRKKRRHPLVKRVTPNAIVRRMRMGTESVSICLDFFGPTGPECFSEANVVYINRDHPLFQRESRKATAQTMYIARLVTQEISLMKETRSPRVAFSRQSQLLKDAFADE
;
A
#
# COMPACT_ATOMS: atom_id res chain seq x y z
N SER A 1 -3.24 -7.16 44.21
CA SER A 1 -4.33 -7.74 43.41
C SER A 1 -4.27 -9.25 43.55
N VAL A 2 -5.43 -9.92 43.60
CA VAL A 2 -5.49 -11.40 43.65
C VAL A 2 -5.96 -11.87 42.28
N THR A 3 -5.20 -12.75 41.65
CA THR A 3 -5.60 -13.36 40.38
C THR A 3 -6.61 -14.46 40.65
N VAL A 4 -7.87 -14.22 40.27
CA VAL A 4 -8.97 -15.17 40.49
C VAL A 4 -9.05 -16.21 39.37
N LYS A 5 -8.99 -15.79 38.09
CA LYS A 5 -9.13 -16.69 36.94
C LYS A 5 -8.28 -16.23 35.76
N LYS A 6 -7.76 -17.19 34.99
CA LYS A 6 -7.21 -16.96 33.64
C LYS A 6 -8.20 -17.51 32.62
N ASP A 7 -8.61 -16.68 31.68
CA ASP A 7 -9.62 -17.03 30.68
C ASP A 7 -9.25 -16.38 29.33
N LEU A 8 -9.63 -17.04 28.24
CA LEU A 8 -9.42 -16.59 26.87
C LEU A 8 -10.72 -16.10 26.22
N PHE A 9 -11.87 -16.19 26.91
CA PHE A 9 -13.13 -15.58 26.48
C PHE A 9 -13.52 -15.92 25.03
N GLY A 10 -13.36 -17.18 24.62
CA GLY A 10 -13.73 -17.64 23.27
C GLY A 10 -12.67 -17.40 22.18
N MET A 11 -11.52 -16.83 22.55
CA MET A 11 -10.42 -16.56 21.61
C MET A 11 -9.55 -17.80 21.32
N GLU A 12 -9.85 -18.97 21.90
CA GLU A 12 -9.08 -20.21 21.68
C GLU A 12 -9.07 -20.61 20.19
N THR A 13 -10.15 -20.29 19.48
CA THR A 13 -10.33 -20.55 18.05
C THR A 13 -9.45 -19.65 17.15
N TRP A 14 -8.82 -18.61 17.69
CA TRP A 14 -8.03 -17.65 16.90
C TRP A 14 -6.59 -18.13 16.62
N GLY A 15 -6.23 -19.32 17.11
CA GLY A 15 -4.96 -19.96 16.83
C GLY A 15 -3.75 -19.13 17.29
N LYS A 16 -2.70 -19.06 16.47
CA LYS A 16 -1.42 -18.40 16.83
C LYS A 16 -1.56 -16.90 17.14
N ALA A 17 -2.63 -16.25 16.70
CA ALA A 17 -2.86 -14.84 17.00
C ALA A 17 -3.17 -14.60 18.49
N VAL A 18 -3.80 -15.56 19.17
CA VAL A 18 -4.19 -15.42 20.58
C VAL A 18 -3.00 -15.32 21.52
N ALA A 19 -1.88 -15.98 21.18
CA ALA A 19 -0.65 -15.95 21.96
C ALA A 19 -0.03 -14.55 22.09
N ARG A 20 -0.44 -13.60 21.23
CA ARG A 20 0.02 -12.21 21.23
C ARG A 20 -0.87 -11.30 22.06
N VAL A 21 -2.05 -11.76 22.46
CA VAL A 21 -3.00 -11.01 23.28
C VAL A 21 -2.68 -11.27 24.75
N LYS A 22 -2.36 -10.21 25.48
CA LYS A 22 -2.17 -10.24 26.93
C LYS A 22 -2.90 -9.06 27.53
N GLY A 23 -3.51 -9.29 28.68
CA GLY A 23 -4.25 -8.26 29.39
C GLY A 23 -4.65 -8.75 30.77
N GLU A 24 -4.98 -7.79 31.62
CA GLU A 24 -5.49 -8.02 32.96
C GLU A 24 -6.79 -7.23 33.10
N ILE A 25 -7.77 -7.81 33.80
CA ILE A 25 -9.08 -7.21 34.01
C ILE A 25 -9.32 -7.18 35.51
N HIS A 26 -9.58 -5.98 36.02
CA HIS A 26 -9.99 -5.76 37.40
C HIS A 26 -11.51 -5.73 37.44
N ALA A 27 -12.11 -6.74 38.05
CA ALA A 27 -13.56 -6.93 38.10
C ALA A 27 -14.04 -7.09 39.54
N ASP A 28 -13.86 -6.04 40.33
CA ASP A 28 -14.12 -6.02 41.78
C ASP A 28 -15.61 -6.19 42.15
N PHE A 29 -16.49 -6.02 41.15
CA PHE A 29 -17.93 -6.18 41.27
C PHE A 29 -18.43 -7.61 41.02
N LEU A 30 -17.55 -8.53 40.58
CA LEU A 30 -17.97 -9.91 40.29
C LEU A 30 -18.00 -10.76 41.56
N PRO A 31 -19.12 -11.45 41.84
CA PRO A 31 -19.20 -12.35 42.97
C PRO A 31 -18.25 -13.54 42.80
N VAL A 32 -17.46 -13.81 43.83
CA VAL A 32 -16.41 -14.84 43.86
C VAL A 32 -16.89 -16.04 44.68
N THR A 33 -16.45 -17.25 44.33
CA THR A 33 -16.70 -18.45 45.12
C THR A 33 -16.01 -18.40 46.49
N SER A 34 -16.52 -19.14 47.47
CA SER A 34 -16.00 -19.13 48.85
C SER A 34 -14.53 -19.52 48.98
N ASP A 35 -14.06 -20.38 48.08
CA ASP A 35 -12.65 -20.82 47.95
C ASP A 35 -11.78 -19.84 47.15
N ARG A 36 -12.36 -18.74 46.66
CA ARG A 36 -11.72 -17.68 45.85
C ARG A 36 -11.04 -18.19 44.56
N SER A 37 -11.43 -19.36 44.08
CA SER A 37 -10.87 -19.99 42.90
C SER A 37 -11.60 -19.63 41.60
N GLY A 38 -12.81 -19.05 41.69
CA GLY A 38 -13.63 -18.72 40.53
C GLY A 38 -14.72 -17.69 40.80
N PHE A 39 -15.50 -17.39 39.77
CA PHE A 39 -16.64 -16.46 39.82
C PHE A 39 -17.96 -17.23 39.81
N ILE A 40 -19.00 -16.65 40.39
CA ILE A 40 -20.36 -17.20 40.35
C ILE A 40 -20.97 -16.90 38.98
N ILE A 41 -21.00 -17.91 38.11
CA ILE A 41 -21.36 -17.79 36.68
C ILE A 41 -22.84 -17.43 36.47
N ASP A 42 -23.71 -17.91 37.36
CA ASP A 42 -25.16 -17.73 37.26
C ASP A 42 -25.63 -16.35 37.78
N SER A 43 -24.70 -15.53 38.30
CA SER A 43 -25.01 -14.20 38.78
C SER A 43 -25.33 -13.23 37.64
N GLY A 44 -26.23 -12.27 37.88
CA GLY A 44 -26.58 -11.26 36.87
C GLY A 44 -25.37 -10.40 36.48
N GLU A 45 -24.49 -10.11 37.44
CA GLU A 45 -23.26 -9.36 37.29
C GLU A 45 -22.28 -10.07 36.33
N TYR A 46 -22.13 -11.39 36.47
CA TYR A 46 -21.27 -12.18 35.58
C TYR A 46 -21.83 -12.25 34.15
N GLN A 47 -23.15 -12.37 33.99
CA GLN A 47 -23.78 -12.37 32.67
C GLN A 47 -23.64 -11.02 31.95
N GLU A 48 -23.83 -9.89 32.65
CA GLU A 48 -23.59 -8.56 32.07
C GLU A 48 -22.11 -8.34 31.75
N PHE A 49 -21.21 -8.80 32.62
CA PHE A 49 -19.77 -8.77 32.35
C PHE A 49 -19.41 -9.55 31.08
N LEU A 50 -19.95 -10.74 30.88
CA LEU A 50 -19.71 -11.54 29.67
C LEU A 50 -20.15 -10.80 28.40
N LYS A 51 -21.30 -10.14 28.40
CA LYS A 51 -21.77 -9.33 27.25
C LYS A 51 -20.81 -8.20 26.90
N VAL A 52 -20.24 -7.55 27.91
CA VAL A 52 -19.23 -6.49 27.71
C VAL A 52 -17.94 -7.09 27.17
N MET A 53 -17.50 -8.22 27.74
CA MET A 53 -16.31 -8.93 27.29
C MET A 53 -16.41 -9.39 25.85
N GLU A 54 -17.55 -9.91 25.40
CA GLU A 54 -17.78 -10.28 24.01
C GLU A 54 -17.58 -9.09 23.06
N LYS A 55 -18.09 -7.90 23.42
CA LYS A 55 -17.86 -6.67 22.65
C LYS A 55 -16.38 -6.29 22.59
N ILE A 56 -15.68 -6.35 23.71
CA ILE A 56 -14.24 -6.03 23.80
C ILE A 56 -13.44 -7.01 22.93
N VAL A 57 -13.70 -8.31 23.05
CA VAL A 57 -13.09 -9.35 22.21
C VAL A 57 -13.34 -9.04 20.74
N GLY A 58 -14.57 -8.69 20.35
CA GLY A 58 -14.88 -8.28 18.98
C GLY A 58 -14.07 -7.06 18.49
N VAL A 59 -13.79 -6.08 19.35
CA VAL A 59 -12.92 -4.94 19.03
C VAL A 59 -11.46 -5.37 18.85
N ILE A 60 -10.95 -6.22 19.74
CA ILE A 60 -9.58 -6.75 19.65
C ILE A 60 -9.40 -7.54 18.35
N GLY A 61 -10.37 -8.39 17.99
CA GLY A 61 -10.33 -9.16 16.75
C GLY A 61 -10.25 -8.27 15.51
N LYS A 62 -11.07 -7.21 15.45
CA LYS A 62 -11.01 -6.21 14.37
C LYS A 62 -9.67 -5.47 14.33
N ALA A 63 -9.09 -5.13 15.48
CA ALA A 63 -7.81 -4.45 15.56
C ALA A 63 -6.65 -5.35 15.09
N LEU A 64 -6.65 -6.62 15.48
CA LEU A 64 -5.67 -7.61 15.04
C LEU A 64 -5.76 -7.86 13.52
N GLY A 65 -6.97 -7.99 12.97
CA GLY A 65 -7.19 -8.12 11.53
C GLY A 65 -6.60 -6.93 10.75
N LYS A 66 -6.91 -5.70 11.18
CA LYS A 66 -6.34 -4.48 10.59
C LYS A 66 -4.82 -4.42 10.66
N GLU A 67 -4.21 -4.96 11.72
CA GLU A 67 -2.75 -4.98 11.84
C GLU A 67 -2.12 -6.06 10.95
N ALA A 68 -2.75 -7.22 10.81
CA ALA A 68 -2.34 -8.25 9.87
C ALA A 68 -2.35 -7.72 8.43
N ASP A 69 -3.44 -7.06 8.03
CA ASP A 69 -3.58 -6.42 6.73
C ASP A 69 -2.49 -5.36 6.49
N ARG A 70 -2.23 -4.50 7.50
CA ARG A 70 -1.16 -3.50 7.42
C ARG A 70 0.22 -4.13 7.30
N SER A 71 0.49 -5.19 8.04
CA SER A 71 1.76 -5.93 7.96
C SER A 71 1.96 -6.53 6.56
N GLU A 72 0.95 -7.19 6.01
CA GLU A 72 1.01 -7.76 4.65
C GLU A 72 1.17 -6.67 3.60
N GLN A 73 0.47 -5.54 3.75
CA GLN A 73 0.58 -4.40 2.86
C GLN A 73 2.00 -3.79 2.92
N ARG A 74 2.60 -3.69 4.11
CA ARG A 74 4.01 -3.24 4.27
C ARG A 74 4.98 -4.19 3.58
N LYS A 75 4.83 -5.51 3.76
CA LYS A 75 5.68 -6.53 3.10
C LYS A 75 5.59 -6.42 1.59
N SER A 76 4.36 -6.41 1.05
CA SER A 76 4.13 -6.28 -0.38
C SER A 76 4.65 -4.95 -0.91
N SER A 77 4.50 -3.86 -0.16
CA SER A 77 5.03 -2.55 -0.57
C SER A 77 6.56 -2.52 -0.63
N ARG A 78 7.25 -3.20 0.29
CA ARG A 78 8.71 -3.35 0.25
C ARG A 78 9.15 -4.15 -0.97
N ALA A 79 8.51 -5.30 -1.21
CA ALA A 79 8.82 -6.15 -2.36
C ALA A 79 8.62 -5.42 -3.70
N VAL A 80 7.54 -4.62 -3.83
CA VAL A 80 7.32 -3.78 -5.01
C VAL A 80 8.41 -2.74 -5.16
N ASN A 81 8.75 -2.01 -4.10
CA ASN A 81 9.79 -0.98 -4.17
C ASN A 81 11.15 -1.57 -4.59
N GLU A 82 11.51 -2.69 -4.01
CA GLU A 82 12.75 -3.40 -4.32
C GLU A 82 12.77 -3.88 -5.77
N ALA A 83 11.70 -4.53 -6.23
CA ALA A 83 11.57 -4.96 -7.62
C ALA A 83 11.70 -3.79 -8.60
N LEU A 84 11.03 -2.67 -8.30
CA LEU A 84 11.10 -1.48 -9.15
C LEU A 84 12.48 -0.82 -9.15
N GLN A 85 13.16 -0.80 -8.02
CA GLN A 85 14.52 -0.27 -7.94
C GLN A 85 15.49 -1.10 -8.80
N ARG A 86 15.43 -2.44 -8.69
CA ARG A 86 16.24 -3.36 -9.50
C ARG A 86 15.96 -3.19 -11.00
N ILE A 87 14.67 -3.15 -11.39
CA ILE A 87 14.27 -2.94 -12.79
C ILE A 87 14.72 -1.57 -13.30
N HIS A 88 14.59 -0.52 -12.50
CA HIS A 88 15.03 0.82 -12.88
C HIS A 88 16.53 0.84 -13.18
N SER A 89 17.36 0.22 -12.32
CA SER A 89 18.80 0.10 -12.54
C SER A 89 19.14 -0.74 -13.78
N ALA A 90 18.38 -1.80 -14.06
CA ALA A 90 18.54 -2.59 -15.28
C ALA A 90 18.20 -1.79 -16.54
N LEU A 91 17.11 -1.00 -16.51
CA LEU A 91 16.71 -0.14 -17.62
C LEU A 91 17.67 1.03 -17.86
N ALA A 92 18.26 1.59 -16.81
CA ALA A 92 19.26 2.64 -16.93
C ALA A 92 20.52 2.15 -17.67
N ARG A 93 20.91 0.88 -17.48
CA ARG A 93 22.00 0.23 -18.24
C ARG A 93 21.60 -0.18 -19.65
N ASN A 94 20.30 -0.35 -19.90
CA ASN A 94 19.76 -0.77 -21.18
C ASN A 94 18.66 0.18 -21.67
N PRO A 95 18.99 1.42 -22.09
CA PRO A 95 17.98 2.41 -22.49
C PRO A 95 17.08 1.93 -23.64
N ASP A 96 17.58 1.06 -24.51
CA ASP A 96 16.81 0.47 -25.62
C ASP A 96 15.73 -0.50 -25.18
N LEU A 97 15.78 -0.99 -23.94
CA LEU A 97 14.76 -1.89 -23.38
C LEU A 97 13.60 -1.12 -22.73
N SER A 98 13.72 0.21 -22.61
CA SER A 98 12.65 1.06 -22.10
C SER A 98 11.39 0.99 -23.00
N PRO A 99 10.18 0.97 -22.38
CA PRO A 99 8.92 0.96 -23.12
C PRO A 99 8.70 2.25 -23.92
N PHE A 100 9.40 3.33 -23.56
CA PHE A 100 9.27 4.66 -24.17
C PHE A 100 10.39 5.00 -25.15
N GLY A 101 11.24 4.03 -25.50
CA GLY A 101 12.45 4.26 -26.28
C GLY A 101 13.63 4.75 -25.42
N PRO A 102 14.78 5.13 -26.03
CA PRO A 102 15.96 5.58 -25.31
C PRO A 102 15.64 6.81 -24.46
N VAL A 103 15.58 6.65 -23.14
CA VAL A 103 15.28 7.75 -22.23
C VAL A 103 16.55 8.20 -21.52
N SER A 104 16.79 9.51 -21.48
CA SER A 104 17.80 10.09 -20.61
C SER A 104 17.35 9.98 -19.15
N TYR A 105 17.96 9.06 -18.40
CA TYR A 105 17.77 8.95 -16.96
C TYR A 105 18.50 10.12 -16.28
N GLY A 106 17.79 11.22 -16.01
CA GLY A 106 18.29 12.28 -15.14
C GLY A 106 18.38 11.79 -13.68
N GLU A 107 19.27 12.40 -12.89
CA GLU A 107 19.61 11.99 -11.52
C GLU A 107 18.38 11.64 -10.64
N PRO A 108 18.51 10.65 -9.74
CA PRO A 108 17.43 10.21 -8.87
C PRO A 108 17.06 11.33 -7.88
N GLY A 109 16.08 12.15 -8.27
CA GLY A 109 15.41 13.06 -7.36
C GLY A 109 14.63 12.28 -6.31
N ASP A 110 15.11 12.36 -5.08
CA ASP A 110 14.46 11.91 -3.85
C ASP A 110 12.98 12.36 -3.76
N GLY A 111 12.16 11.52 -3.12
CA GLY A 111 10.86 11.94 -2.59
C GLY A 111 9.62 11.70 -3.45
N GLY A 112 8.67 10.96 -2.87
CA GLY A 112 7.26 11.13 -3.23
C GLY A 112 6.34 9.94 -3.03
N GLY A 113 6.33 9.34 -1.85
CA GLY A 113 5.14 8.62 -1.38
C GLY A 113 3.97 9.60 -1.32
N SER A 114 3.15 9.64 -2.38
CA SER A 114 2.00 10.53 -2.40
C SER A 114 0.89 9.90 -1.56
N ALA A 115 0.79 10.38 -0.32
CA ALA A 115 -0.43 10.29 0.49
C ALA A 115 -1.62 10.76 -0.37
N ALA A 116 -2.70 9.98 -0.34
CA ALA A 116 -3.97 10.36 -0.92
C ALA A 116 -4.56 11.52 -0.09
N THR A 117 -4.40 12.75 -0.57
CA THR A 117 -5.13 13.90 -0.02
C THR A 117 -6.60 13.79 -0.36
N ARG A 118 -7.43 13.63 0.69
CA ARG A 118 -8.85 13.98 0.70
C ARG A 118 -9.00 15.41 0.14
N ALA A 119 -9.97 15.59 -0.75
CA ALA A 119 -10.35 16.89 -1.29
C ALA A 119 -10.84 17.82 -0.15
N PRO A 120 -10.46 19.11 -0.12
CA PRO A 120 -11.12 20.08 0.74
C PRO A 120 -12.36 20.65 0.04
N GLU A 121 -13.46 20.71 0.78
CA GLU A 121 -14.72 21.38 0.41
C GLU A 121 -14.53 22.89 0.21
N PRO A 122 -15.37 23.54 -0.63
CA PRO A 122 -15.26 24.97 -0.88
C PRO A 122 -15.85 25.77 0.28
N LYS A 123 -15.03 26.58 0.95
CA LYS A 123 -15.53 27.62 1.86
C LYS A 123 -16.19 28.74 1.05
N ARG A 124 -17.45 28.99 1.39
CA ARG A 124 -18.26 30.15 1.00
C ARG A 124 -17.53 31.45 1.33
N ASN A 125 -17.49 32.36 0.35
CA ASN A 125 -17.22 33.77 0.57
C ASN A 125 -18.42 34.40 1.25
N ASP A 126 -18.19 35.12 2.34
CA ASP A 126 -19.11 36.16 2.80
C ASP A 126 -18.31 37.40 3.24
N ALA A 127 -19.00 38.52 3.15
CA ALA A 127 -18.53 39.89 2.96
C ALA A 127 -17.70 40.51 4.09
N GLY A 128 -17.05 41.64 3.77
CA GLY A 128 -16.49 42.54 4.79
C GLY A 128 -15.66 43.68 4.23
N VAL A 129 -16.32 44.80 3.96
CA VAL A 129 -15.78 46.09 3.48
C VAL A 129 -14.81 46.73 4.48
N ALA A 130 -13.71 47.32 3.97
CA ALA A 130 -13.10 48.51 4.58
C ALA A 130 -12.33 49.33 3.54
N VAL A 131 -12.75 50.58 3.42
CA VAL A 131 -12.22 51.66 2.57
C VAL A 131 -10.99 52.28 3.24
N GLY A 132 -9.99 52.73 2.47
CA GLY A 132 -8.88 53.49 3.01
C GLY A 132 -7.86 53.97 1.96
N ALA A 133 -8.13 55.16 1.45
CA ALA A 133 -7.26 56.19 0.86
C ALA A 133 -5.74 55.93 0.68
N GLY A 134 -5.27 56.18 -0.55
CA GLY A 134 -4.39 57.32 -0.87
C GLY A 134 -2.88 57.24 -0.59
N ALA A 135 -2.12 57.45 -1.67
CA ALA A 135 -0.81 58.11 -1.79
C ALA A 135 0.42 57.22 -2.11
N GLU A 136 0.86 57.42 -3.36
CA GLU A 136 2.24 57.57 -3.85
C GLU A 136 3.36 56.61 -3.43
N GLY A 137 4.05 56.08 -4.44
CA GLY A 137 5.49 55.85 -4.31
C GLY A 137 6.00 54.62 -5.05
N THR A 138 6.92 54.87 -5.99
CA THR A 138 7.97 53.97 -6.48
C THR A 138 7.58 52.85 -7.45
N GLY A 139 7.80 53.17 -8.73
CA GLY A 139 7.93 52.19 -9.79
C GLY A 139 9.11 51.26 -9.52
N THR A 140 8.81 49.98 -9.33
CA THR A 140 9.78 48.89 -9.47
C THR A 140 9.17 47.88 -10.44
N LYS A 141 9.71 47.83 -11.66
CA LYS A 141 9.31 46.85 -12.70
C LYS A 141 9.48 45.43 -12.15
N ALA A 142 8.36 44.74 -11.91
CA ALA A 142 8.36 43.32 -11.60
C ALA A 142 8.88 42.52 -12.83
N PRO A 143 9.78 41.54 -12.65
CA PRO A 143 10.23 40.68 -13.74
C PRO A 143 9.06 39.80 -14.22
N PRO A 144 8.99 39.48 -15.54
CA PRO A 144 7.85 38.76 -16.10
C PRO A 144 7.71 37.38 -15.44
N ALA A 145 6.51 37.12 -14.92
CA ALA A 145 6.13 35.87 -14.31
C ALA A 145 6.36 34.71 -15.29
N LYS A 146 7.31 33.83 -14.95
CA LYS A 146 7.58 32.61 -15.71
C LYS A 146 6.27 31.81 -15.86
N PRO A 147 5.88 31.38 -17.07
CA PRO A 147 4.63 30.66 -17.27
C PRO A 147 4.64 29.37 -16.46
N LYS A 148 3.66 29.21 -15.57
CA LYS A 148 3.47 27.99 -14.78
C LYS A 148 3.32 26.81 -15.75
N ARG A 149 4.34 25.94 -15.84
CA ARG A 149 4.32 24.71 -16.64
C ARG A 149 3.05 23.94 -16.28
N LYS A 150 2.17 23.71 -17.26
CA LYS A 150 0.96 22.91 -17.09
C LYS A 150 1.38 21.54 -16.52
N LYS A 151 0.95 21.23 -15.29
CA LYS A 151 1.18 19.93 -14.67
C LYS A 151 0.53 18.88 -15.58
N ARG A 152 1.35 18.07 -16.27
CA ARG A 152 0.88 16.99 -17.14
C ARG A 152 0.06 16.03 -16.28
N ARG A 153 -1.20 15.79 -16.66
CA ARG A 153 -2.10 14.87 -15.94
C ARG A 153 -1.61 13.46 -16.23
N HIS A 154 -1.06 12.80 -15.22
CA HIS A 154 -0.73 11.38 -15.32
C HIS A 154 -2.03 10.56 -15.40
N PRO A 155 -2.02 9.38 -16.07
CA PRO A 155 -3.18 8.50 -16.10
C PRO A 155 -3.68 8.21 -14.69
N LEU A 156 -5.00 8.30 -14.49
CA LEU A 156 -5.62 7.96 -13.22
C LEU A 156 -5.57 6.44 -13.07
N VAL A 157 -4.76 5.96 -12.13
CA VAL A 157 -4.69 4.53 -11.79
C VAL A 157 -6.05 4.13 -11.20
N LYS A 158 -6.73 3.19 -11.85
CA LYS A 158 -8.01 2.65 -11.35
C LYS A 158 -7.70 1.77 -10.15
N ARG A 159 -8.30 2.06 -9.00
CA ARG A 159 -8.20 1.22 -7.80
C ARG A 159 -9.54 0.53 -7.62
N VAL A 160 -9.52 -0.80 -7.61
CA VAL A 160 -10.69 -1.63 -7.32
C VAL A 160 -10.90 -1.68 -5.81
N THR A 161 -9.83 -1.80 -5.02
CA THR A 161 -9.92 -1.86 -3.56
C THR A 161 -9.20 -0.71 -2.84
N PRO A 162 -9.63 -0.36 -1.60
CA PRO A 162 -8.94 0.65 -0.79
C PRO A 162 -7.53 0.23 -0.37
N ASN A 163 -7.22 -1.08 -0.38
CA ASN A 163 -5.93 -1.64 0.01
C ASN A 163 -4.94 -1.76 -1.16
N ALA A 164 -5.30 -1.24 -2.34
CA ALA A 164 -4.45 -1.24 -3.52
C ALA A 164 -3.12 -0.50 -3.26
N ILE A 165 -2.00 -1.13 -3.63
CA ILE A 165 -0.68 -0.54 -3.53
C ILE A 165 -0.33 0.06 -4.88
N VAL A 166 -0.13 1.37 -4.93
CA VAL A 166 0.28 2.07 -6.17
C VAL A 166 1.70 2.61 -6.00
N ARG A 167 2.60 2.18 -6.87
CA ARG A 167 3.97 2.68 -6.98
C ARG A 167 4.23 3.21 -8.39
N ARG A 168 5.19 4.12 -8.52
CA ARG A 168 5.54 4.74 -9.80
C ARG A 168 7.04 4.68 -10.00
N MET A 169 7.45 4.21 -11.16
CA MET A 169 8.82 4.26 -11.64
C MET A 169 8.90 5.32 -12.75
N ARG A 170 9.76 6.33 -12.56
CA ARG A 170 9.98 7.37 -13.58
C ARG A 170 11.08 6.91 -14.55
N MET A 171 10.91 7.27 -15.81
CA MET A 171 11.88 7.06 -16.88
C MET A 171 11.92 8.38 -17.65
N GLY A 172 12.85 9.26 -17.30
CA GLY A 172 12.92 10.63 -17.82
C GLY A 172 11.61 11.40 -17.68
N THR A 173 10.99 11.78 -18.80
CA THR A 173 9.72 12.52 -18.82
C THR A 173 8.48 11.64 -18.69
N GLU A 174 8.65 10.32 -18.80
CA GLU A 174 7.59 9.34 -18.75
C GLU A 174 7.65 8.52 -17.47
N SER A 175 6.61 7.73 -17.21
CA SER A 175 6.55 6.91 -16.00
C SER A 175 5.63 5.72 -16.19
N VAL A 176 6.06 4.57 -15.67
CA VAL A 176 5.22 3.39 -15.50
C VAL A 176 4.68 3.39 -14.07
N SER A 177 3.37 3.21 -13.92
CA SER A 177 2.74 3.01 -12.61
C SER A 177 2.43 1.53 -12.41
N ILE A 178 2.64 1.03 -11.20
CA ILE A 178 2.40 -0.36 -10.84
C ILE A 178 1.33 -0.37 -9.76
N CYS A 179 0.25 -1.08 -10.01
CA CYS A 179 -0.90 -1.21 -9.11
C CYS A 179 -1.05 -2.68 -8.69
N LEU A 180 -0.84 -2.98 -7.42
CA LEU A 180 -1.18 -4.28 -6.85
C LEU A 180 -2.57 -4.16 -6.23
N ASP A 181 -3.51 -4.91 -6.77
CA ASP A 181 -4.91 -4.90 -6.34
C ASP A 181 -5.49 -6.32 -6.38
N PHE A 182 -6.76 -6.44 -6.00
CA PHE A 182 -7.49 -7.69 -5.91
C PHE A 182 -8.45 -7.80 -7.09
N PHE A 183 -8.23 -8.78 -7.97
CA PHE A 183 -9.06 -9.03 -9.16
C PHE A 183 -9.72 -10.42 -9.12
N GLY A 184 -9.69 -11.09 -7.97
CA GLY A 184 -10.22 -12.44 -7.80
C GLY A 184 -9.25 -13.54 -8.25
N PRO A 185 -9.40 -14.77 -7.72
CA PRO A 185 -8.44 -15.86 -7.95
C PRO A 185 -8.44 -16.41 -9.38
N THR A 186 -9.52 -16.20 -10.13
CA THR A 186 -9.67 -16.60 -11.53
C THR A 186 -9.30 -15.49 -12.52
N GLY A 187 -9.01 -14.28 -12.01
CA GLY A 187 -8.58 -13.15 -12.83
C GLY A 187 -7.16 -13.33 -13.39
N PRO A 188 -6.77 -12.51 -14.36
CA PRO A 188 -5.42 -12.55 -14.93
C PRO A 188 -4.35 -12.30 -13.86
N GLU A 189 -3.17 -12.88 -14.07
CA GLU A 189 -2.00 -12.72 -13.20
C GLU A 189 -1.51 -11.26 -13.17
N CYS A 190 -1.36 -10.68 -14.36
CA CYS A 190 -1.08 -9.28 -14.60
C CYS A 190 -1.65 -8.84 -15.93
N PHE A 191 -1.82 -7.53 -16.10
CA PHE A 191 -2.18 -6.91 -17.38
C PHE A 191 -1.79 -5.44 -17.36
N SER A 192 -1.72 -4.82 -18.54
CA SER A 192 -1.40 -3.41 -18.70
C SER A 192 -2.52 -2.62 -19.35
N GLU A 193 -2.79 -1.43 -18.82
CA GLU A 193 -3.60 -0.41 -19.49
C GLU A 193 -2.78 0.88 -19.60
N ALA A 194 -2.49 1.32 -20.82
CA ALA A 194 -1.59 2.44 -21.09
C ALA A 194 -0.23 2.27 -20.37
N ASN A 195 0.12 3.21 -19.49
CA ASN A 195 1.39 3.18 -18.73
C ASN A 195 1.20 2.61 -17.30
N VAL A 196 0.16 1.82 -17.08
CA VAL A 196 -0.15 1.20 -15.78
C VAL A 196 -0.10 -0.31 -15.89
N VAL A 197 0.73 -0.94 -15.08
CA VAL A 197 0.78 -2.40 -14.88
C VAL A 197 -0.06 -2.76 -13.66
N TYR A 198 -1.07 -3.59 -13.85
CA TYR A 198 -1.88 -4.16 -12.78
C TYR A 198 -1.40 -5.57 -12.45
N ILE A 199 -1.25 -5.85 -11.16
CA ILE A 199 -0.83 -7.16 -10.63
C ILE A 199 -1.91 -7.65 -9.68
N ASN A 200 -2.39 -8.87 -9.91
CA ASN A 200 -3.45 -9.47 -9.13
C ASN A 200 -2.91 -10.18 -7.88
N ARG A 201 -3.29 -9.68 -6.70
CA ARG A 201 -2.92 -10.25 -5.41
C ARG A 201 -3.66 -11.53 -5.07
N ASP A 202 -4.85 -11.75 -5.63
CA ASP A 202 -5.64 -12.96 -5.39
C ASP A 202 -5.14 -14.15 -6.20
N HIS A 203 -4.30 -13.91 -7.21
CA HIS A 203 -3.85 -14.97 -8.10
C HIS A 203 -3.07 -16.04 -7.31
N PRO A 204 -3.34 -17.35 -7.51
CA PRO A 204 -2.73 -18.42 -6.73
C PRO A 204 -1.19 -18.39 -6.72
N LEU A 205 -0.58 -17.99 -7.83
CA LEU A 205 0.88 -17.84 -7.92
C LEU A 205 1.37 -16.66 -7.05
N PHE A 206 0.67 -15.52 -7.02
CA PHE A 206 1.03 -14.40 -6.15
C PHE A 206 0.98 -14.84 -4.68
N GLN A 207 -0.08 -15.54 -4.28
CA GLN A 207 -0.25 -16.07 -2.92
C GLN A 207 0.82 -17.10 -2.52
N ARG A 208 1.30 -17.87 -3.48
CA ARG A 208 2.41 -18.81 -3.24
C ARG A 208 3.73 -18.09 -3.05
N GLU A 209 4.07 -17.16 -3.94
CA GLU A 209 5.35 -16.46 -3.91
C GLU A 209 5.44 -15.41 -2.78
N SER A 210 4.30 -14.87 -2.30
CA SER A 210 4.25 -13.91 -1.18
C SER A 210 4.76 -14.47 0.16
N ARG A 211 4.92 -15.80 0.27
CA ARG A 211 5.41 -16.46 1.48
C ARG A 211 6.88 -16.16 1.77
N LYS A 212 7.68 -15.87 0.74
CA LYS A 212 9.12 -15.55 0.87
C LYS A 212 9.40 -14.20 0.21
N ALA A 213 10.06 -13.30 0.94
CA ALA A 213 10.29 -11.93 0.47
C ALA A 213 11.03 -11.88 -0.88
N THR A 214 12.12 -12.63 -1.02
CA THR A 214 12.91 -12.70 -2.25
C THR A 214 12.11 -13.26 -3.43
N ALA A 215 11.32 -14.31 -3.19
CA ALA A 215 10.45 -14.90 -4.20
C ALA A 215 9.36 -13.92 -4.64
N GLN A 216 8.75 -13.19 -3.69
CA GLN A 216 7.77 -12.15 -3.98
C GLN A 216 8.38 -11.02 -4.82
N THR A 217 9.57 -10.54 -4.47
CA THR A 217 10.30 -9.49 -5.21
C THR A 217 10.59 -9.96 -6.64
N MET A 218 11.14 -11.16 -6.82
CA MET A 218 11.43 -11.74 -8.13
C MET A 218 10.16 -11.95 -8.96
N TYR A 219 9.09 -12.43 -8.33
CA TYR A 219 7.81 -12.65 -8.98
C TYR A 219 7.19 -11.34 -9.47
N ILE A 220 7.15 -10.30 -8.63
CA ILE A 220 6.70 -8.96 -9.04
C ILE A 220 7.57 -8.45 -10.19
N ALA A 221 8.90 -8.61 -10.10
CA ALA A 221 9.79 -8.16 -11.14
C ALA A 221 9.54 -8.88 -12.48
N ARG A 222 9.28 -10.19 -12.46
CA ARG A 222 8.92 -10.99 -13.64
C ARG A 222 7.69 -10.41 -14.34
N LEU A 223 6.62 -10.12 -13.58
CA LEU A 223 5.38 -9.57 -14.14
C LEU A 223 5.60 -8.17 -14.69
N VAL A 224 6.27 -7.28 -13.95
CA VAL A 224 6.53 -5.92 -14.40
C VAL A 224 7.39 -5.90 -15.67
N THR A 225 8.46 -6.70 -15.73
CA THR A 225 9.33 -6.77 -16.93
C THR A 225 8.64 -7.41 -18.12
N GLN A 226 7.74 -8.38 -17.91
CA GLN A 226 6.88 -8.95 -18.94
C GLN A 226 6.05 -7.84 -19.61
N GLU A 227 5.31 -7.10 -18.79
CA GLU A 227 4.40 -6.07 -19.24
C GLU A 227 5.14 -4.90 -19.89
N ILE A 228 6.28 -4.45 -19.32
CA ILE A 228 7.14 -3.44 -19.94
C ILE A 228 7.64 -3.90 -21.32
N SER A 229 8.00 -5.18 -21.47
CA SER A 229 8.48 -5.72 -22.74
C SER A 229 7.38 -5.77 -23.81
N LEU A 230 6.11 -5.93 -23.38
CA LEU A 230 4.93 -5.91 -24.24
C LEU A 230 4.44 -4.49 -24.57
N MET A 231 4.70 -3.50 -23.71
CA MET A 231 4.36 -2.08 -23.96
C MET A 231 5.11 -1.50 -25.16
N LYS A 232 6.33 -1.99 -25.41
CA LYS A 232 7.07 -1.61 -26.62
C LYS A 232 6.60 -2.48 -27.78
N GLU A 233 6.09 -1.87 -28.84
CA GLU A 233 5.71 -2.60 -30.06
C GLU A 233 6.86 -3.51 -30.53
N THR A 234 6.68 -4.81 -30.36
CA THR A 234 7.60 -5.83 -30.86
C THR A 234 7.00 -6.49 -32.08
N ARG A 235 7.80 -6.59 -33.15
CA ARG A 235 7.44 -7.35 -34.36
C ARG A 235 7.28 -8.86 -34.10
N SER A 236 7.74 -9.38 -32.95
CA SER A 236 7.68 -10.82 -32.61
C SER A 236 7.67 -11.07 -31.09
N PRO A 237 6.86 -12.04 -30.59
CA PRO A 237 6.87 -12.46 -29.19
C PRO A 237 8.25 -12.91 -28.67
N ARG A 238 9.08 -13.53 -29.53
CA ARG A 238 10.44 -13.96 -29.13
C ARG A 238 11.31 -12.79 -28.69
N VAL A 239 11.13 -11.63 -29.33
CA VAL A 239 11.86 -10.42 -28.98
C VAL A 239 11.39 -9.91 -27.62
N ALA A 240 10.09 -9.92 -27.33
CA ALA A 240 9.56 -9.53 -26.03
C ALA A 240 10.12 -10.42 -24.90
N PHE A 241 10.13 -11.75 -25.07
CA PHE A 241 10.71 -12.67 -24.09
C PHE A 241 12.22 -12.47 -23.90
N SER A 242 12.96 -12.22 -24.99
CA SER A 242 14.40 -11.97 -24.90
C SER A 242 14.70 -10.68 -24.14
N ARG A 243 13.91 -9.62 -24.36
CA ARG A 243 14.01 -8.36 -23.62
C ARG A 243 13.68 -8.53 -22.15
N GLN A 244 12.60 -9.25 -21.84
CA GLN A 244 12.23 -9.57 -20.47
C GLN A 244 13.35 -10.34 -19.76
N SER A 245 13.90 -11.37 -20.41
CA SER A 245 14.99 -12.18 -19.87
C SER A 245 16.24 -11.35 -19.61
N GLN A 246 16.61 -10.45 -20.53
CA GLN A 246 17.73 -9.53 -20.34
C GLN A 246 17.50 -8.59 -19.15
N LEU A 247 16.32 -7.97 -19.04
CA LEU A 247 15.99 -7.08 -17.92
C LEU A 247 16.02 -7.80 -16.57
N LEU A 248 15.49 -9.02 -16.50
CA LEU A 248 15.51 -9.82 -15.28
C LEU A 248 16.94 -10.26 -14.91
N LYS A 249 17.73 -10.68 -15.90
CA LYS A 249 19.13 -11.02 -15.69
C LYS A 249 19.86 -9.83 -15.09
N ASP A 250 19.78 -8.67 -15.72
CA ASP A 250 20.50 -7.50 -15.25
C ASP A 250 19.97 -7.01 -13.89
N ALA A 251 18.67 -7.14 -13.62
CA ALA A 251 18.07 -6.75 -12.35
C ALA A 251 18.48 -7.63 -11.15
N PHE A 252 18.91 -8.87 -11.37
CA PHE A 252 19.15 -9.85 -10.29
C PHE A 252 20.52 -10.56 -10.35
N ALA A 253 21.30 -10.44 -11.42
CA ALA A 253 22.58 -11.16 -11.57
C ALA A 253 23.77 -10.51 -10.84
N ASP A 254 23.64 -9.26 -10.40
CA ASP A 254 24.69 -8.52 -9.69
C ASP A 254 24.54 -8.55 -8.14
N GLU A 255 23.84 -9.56 -7.60
CA GLU A 255 23.78 -9.90 -6.17
C GLU A 255 24.45 -11.25 -5.88
#